data_AF-A0A2W6A997-F1
#
_entry.id   AF-A0A2W6A997-F1
#
_cell.length_a   1.000
_cell.length_b   1.000
_cell.length_c   1.000
_cell.angle_alpha   90.00
_cell.angle_beta   90.00
_cell.angle_gamma   90.00
#
_symmetry.space_group_name_H-M   'P 1'
#
loop_
_entity.id
_entity.type
_entity.pdbx_description
1 polymer ?
#
loop_
_entity_poly.entity_id
_entity_poly.type
_entity_poly.pdbx_seq_one_letter_code
_entity_poly.pdbx_strand_id
1 'polypeptide(L)'
;MFDFLTDIFKNRETAELLFWWAGVALAILTVVALIFAGVQAKIIAKQAKATLLLDLVDKFNSKEMFEAKKLFVDTTSKERKGIFSQYSNLPDKEVLTKLKEHLKVVMDGIHNTEDRTNYSTLMRILSFFELVGLLVRRRYISLKDIDELFRGPILEAGTAFARHIKGQNIRRLSL
;
A
#
# COMPACT_ATOMS: atom_id res chain seq x y z
N MET A 1 -17.70 55.41 19.12
CA MET A 1 -17.59 53.94 19.20
C MET A 1 -18.25 53.38 20.47
N PHE A 2 -18.18 54.07 21.62
CA PHE A 2 -18.94 53.72 22.83
C PHE A 2 -20.45 53.99 22.73
N ASP A 3 -20.89 55.02 22.00
CA ASP A 3 -22.32 55.37 21.85
C ASP A 3 -23.16 54.37 21.04
N PHE A 4 -22.52 53.58 20.17
CA PHE A 4 -23.23 52.56 19.38
C PHE A 4 -23.69 51.38 20.24
N LEU A 5 -22.92 51.04 21.27
CA LEU A 5 -23.27 49.94 22.17
C LEU A 5 -24.37 50.36 23.15
N THR A 6 -24.36 51.60 23.65
CA THR A 6 -25.37 52.11 24.58
C THR A 6 -26.76 52.28 23.95
N ASP A 7 -26.85 52.66 22.67
CA ASP A 7 -28.14 52.75 21.96
C ASP A 7 -28.74 51.38 21.61
N ILE A 8 -27.91 50.37 21.35
CA ILE A 8 -28.38 48.99 21.13
C ILE A 8 -29.03 48.42 22.40
N PHE A 9 -28.49 48.72 23.59
CA PHE A 9 -29.06 48.24 24.86
C PHE A 9 -30.30 49.02 25.32
N LYS A 10 -30.55 50.21 24.78
CA LYS A 10 -31.71 51.04 25.14
C LYS A 10 -32.99 50.57 24.47
N ASN A 11 -32.86 49.88 23.32
CA ASN A 11 -33.97 49.34 22.56
C ASN A 11 -33.94 47.80 22.63
N ARG A 12 -34.58 47.25 23.66
CA ARG A 12 -34.58 45.81 23.99
C ARG A 12 -34.91 44.92 22.79
N GLU A 13 -35.80 45.38 21.91
CA GLU A 13 -36.20 44.70 20.68
C GLU A 13 -35.05 44.58 19.66
N THR A 14 -34.19 45.60 19.52
CA THR A 14 -33.05 45.53 18.57
C THR A 14 -31.92 44.66 19.12
N ALA A 15 -31.70 44.67 20.44
CA ALA A 15 -30.74 43.77 21.09
C ALA A 15 -31.13 42.29 20.98
N GLU A 16 -32.41 41.97 21.17
CA GLU A 16 -32.93 40.60 21.00
C GLU A 16 -32.82 40.13 19.54
N LEU A 17 -33.13 41.01 18.58
CA LEU A 17 -33.01 40.71 17.16
C LEU A 17 -31.55 40.42 16.77
N LEU A 18 -30.61 41.26 17.23
CA LEU A 18 -29.17 41.06 17.00
C LEU A 18 -28.65 39.76 17.63
N PHE A 19 -29.14 39.38 18.82
CA PHE A 19 -28.79 38.11 19.47
C PHE A 19 -29.24 36.90 18.63
N TRP A 20 -30.47 36.92 18.11
CA TRP A 20 -30.97 35.84 17.24
C TRP A 20 -30.18 35.76 15.93
N TRP A 21 -29.88 36.90 15.29
CA TRP A 21 -29.07 36.91 14.07
C TRP A 21 -27.63 36.45 14.31
N ALA A 22 -27.03 36.82 15.44
CA ALA A 22 -25.71 36.32 15.84
C ALA A 22 -25.72 34.80 16.08
N GLY A 23 -26.76 34.27 16.71
CA GLY A 23 -26.96 32.83 16.90
C GLY A 23 -27.10 32.07 15.59
N VAL A 24 -27.88 32.61 14.64
CA VAL A 24 -28.02 32.05 13.28
C VAL A 24 -26.69 32.10 12.53
N ALA A 25 -25.97 33.22 12.60
CA ALA A 25 -24.65 33.35 11.97
C ALA A 25 -23.64 32.35 12.54
N LEU A 26 -23.63 32.15 13.86
CA LEU A 26 -22.77 31.17 14.52
C LEU A 26 -23.13 29.73 14.11
N ALA A 27 -24.42 29.42 14.00
CA ALA A 27 -24.88 28.11 13.53
C ALA A 27 -24.42 27.85 12.10
N ILE A 28 -24.58 28.83 11.19
CA ILE A 28 -24.11 28.74 9.80
C ILE A 28 -22.60 28.52 9.76
N LEU A 29 -21.82 29.31 10.51
CA LEU A 29 -20.36 29.15 10.58
C LEU A 29 -19.96 27.76 11.09
N THR A 30 -20.68 27.23 12.08
CA THR A 30 -20.44 25.89 12.62
C THR A 30 -20.68 24.80 11.57
N VAL A 31 -21.79 24.89 10.80
CA VAL A 31 -22.07 23.95 9.72
C VAL A 31 -21.01 24.02 8.62
N VAL A 32 -20.62 25.23 8.23
CA VAL A 32 -19.56 25.44 7.23
C VAL A 32 -18.25 24.83 7.72
N ALA A 33 -17.85 25.09 8.97
CA ALA A 33 -16.64 24.52 9.57
C ALA A 33 -16.67 22.98 9.58
N LEU A 34 -17.82 22.37 9.88
CA LEU A 34 -17.98 20.92 9.87
C LEU A 34 -17.84 20.33 8.46
N ILE A 35 -18.37 21.01 7.43
CA ILE A 35 -18.19 20.64 6.02
C ILE A 35 -16.71 20.70 5.64
N PHE A 36 -16.03 21.80 5.96
CA PHE A 36 -14.60 21.97 5.67
C PHE A 36 -13.74 20.92 6.38
N ALA A 37 -14.02 20.65 7.67
CA ALA A 37 -13.34 19.60 8.42
C ALA A 37 -13.54 18.22 7.78
N GLY A 38 -14.74 17.91 7.32
CA GLY A 38 -15.03 16.66 6.60
C GLY A 38 -14.26 16.53 5.28
N VAL A 39 -14.15 17.63 4.51
CA VAL A 39 -13.34 17.66 3.28
C VAL A 39 -11.86 17.49 3.60
N GLN A 40 -11.35 18.19 4.60
CA GLN A 40 -9.94 18.11 5.01
C GLN A 40 -9.58 16.71 5.53
N ALA A 41 -10.45 16.08 6.32
CA ALA A 41 -10.28 14.71 6.78
C ALA A 41 -10.16 13.72 5.61
N LYS A 42 -10.96 13.90 4.54
CA LYS A 42 -10.85 13.10 3.31
C LYS A 42 -9.51 13.31 2.59
N ILE A 43 -9.03 14.55 2.53
CA ILE A 43 -7.73 14.87 1.90
C ILE A 43 -6.59 14.23 2.70
N ILE A 44 -6.57 14.40 4.02
CA ILE A 44 -5.56 13.82 4.91
C ILE A 44 -5.58 12.29 4.81
N ALA A 45 -6.77 11.67 4.79
CA ALA A 45 -6.88 10.23 4.63
C ALA A 45 -6.29 9.74 3.28
N LYS A 46 -6.50 10.47 2.19
CA LYS A 46 -5.89 10.17 0.89
C LYS A 46 -4.37 10.34 0.91
N GLN A 47 -3.87 11.40 1.53
CA GLN A 47 -2.43 11.64 1.67
C GLN A 47 -1.78 10.54 2.52
N ALA A 48 -2.35 10.20 3.67
CA ALA A 48 -1.86 9.12 4.53
C ALA A 48 -1.82 7.78 3.79
N LYS A 49 -2.87 7.46 3.02
CA LYS A 49 -2.89 6.28 2.15
C LYS A 49 -1.77 6.31 1.11
N ALA A 50 -1.56 7.45 0.44
CA ALA A 50 -0.50 7.61 -0.55
C ALA A 50 0.90 7.46 0.08
N THR A 51 1.12 8.03 1.26
CA THR A 51 2.37 7.89 2.02
C THR A 51 2.64 6.44 2.40
N LEU A 52 1.63 5.70 2.87
CA LEU A 52 1.78 4.29 3.18
C LEU A 52 2.13 3.45 1.94
N LEU A 53 1.48 3.73 0.80
CA LEU A 53 1.81 3.07 -0.47
C LEU A 53 3.24 3.37 -0.91
N LEU A 54 3.70 4.61 -0.78
CA LEU A 54 5.06 5.02 -1.13
C LEU A 54 6.10 4.34 -0.22
N ASP A 55 5.86 4.31 1.09
CA ASP A 55 6.74 3.62 2.06
C ASP A 55 6.83 2.11 1.76
N LEU A 56 5.73 1.47 1.35
CA LEU A 56 5.74 0.08 0.92
C LEU A 56 6.60 -0.12 -0.34
N VAL A 57 6.52 0.79 -1.31
CA VAL A 57 7.34 0.75 -2.54
C VAL A 57 8.82 0.92 -2.19
N ASP A 58 9.15 1.90 -1.37
CA ASP A 58 10.54 2.21 -1.00
C ASP A 58 11.16 1.04 -0.24
N LYS A 59 10.42 0.46 0.72
CA LYS A 59 10.83 -0.76 1.42
C LYS A 59 11.00 -1.93 0.45
N PHE A 60 10.07 -2.09 -0.49
CA PHE A 60 10.13 -3.17 -1.48
C PHE A 60 11.32 -3.03 -2.43
N ASN A 61 11.69 -1.80 -2.78
CA ASN A 61 12.79 -1.47 -3.69
C ASN A 61 14.14 -1.27 -3.00
N SER A 62 14.18 -1.34 -1.67
CA SER A 62 15.41 -1.25 -0.91
C SER A 62 16.42 -2.35 -1.30
N LYS A 63 17.72 -2.03 -1.18
CA LYS A 63 18.81 -2.96 -1.49
C LYS A 63 18.73 -4.25 -0.64
N GLU A 64 18.34 -4.11 0.63
CA GLU A 64 18.17 -5.24 1.53
C GLU A 64 17.02 -6.16 1.09
N MET A 65 15.92 -5.57 0.59
CA MET A 65 14.80 -6.33 0.06
C MET A 65 15.13 -6.97 -1.29
N PHE A 66 16.04 -6.41 -2.09
CA PHE A 66 16.48 -7.02 -3.33
C PHE A 66 17.12 -8.40 -3.10
N GLU A 67 18.05 -8.52 -2.17
CA GLU A 67 18.68 -9.79 -1.81
C GLU A 67 17.66 -10.79 -1.25
N ALA A 68 16.74 -10.32 -0.40
CA ALA A 68 15.66 -11.14 0.13
C ALA A 68 14.70 -11.65 -0.96
N LYS A 69 14.33 -10.80 -1.93
CA LYS A 69 13.53 -11.17 -3.09
C LYS A 69 14.23 -12.21 -3.95
N LYS A 70 15.51 -12.01 -4.24
CA LYS A 70 16.31 -12.94 -5.03
C LYS A 70 16.36 -14.32 -4.36
N LEU A 71 16.72 -14.36 -3.08
CA LEU A 71 16.78 -15.61 -2.31
C LEU A 71 15.42 -16.31 -2.25
N PHE A 72 14.34 -15.55 -2.03
CA PHE A 72 12.98 -16.10 -2.01
C PHE A 72 12.55 -16.67 -3.36
N VAL A 73 12.81 -15.96 -4.46
CA VAL A 73 12.51 -16.45 -5.82
C VAL A 73 13.35 -17.68 -6.16
N ASP A 74 14.63 -17.69 -5.80
CA ASP A 74 15.52 -18.82 -6.06
C ASP A 74 15.06 -20.07 -5.29
N THR A 75 14.76 -19.92 -4.00
CA THR A 75 14.24 -21.02 -3.17
C THR A 75 12.90 -21.50 -3.70
N THR A 76 11.93 -20.61 -3.88
CA THR A 76 10.57 -21.00 -4.33
C THR A 76 10.56 -21.57 -5.76
N SER A 77 11.42 -21.09 -6.65
CA SER A 77 11.50 -21.61 -8.03
C SER A 77 12.15 -23.00 -8.08
N LYS A 78 13.18 -23.25 -7.26
CA LYS A 78 13.78 -24.59 -7.12
C LYS A 78 12.75 -25.58 -6.60
N GLU A 79 12.09 -25.25 -5.49
CA GLU A 79 11.07 -26.11 -4.90
C GLU A 79 9.85 -26.29 -5.79
N ARG A 80 9.40 -25.23 -6.47
CA ARG A 80 8.29 -25.32 -7.43
C ARG A 80 8.61 -26.29 -8.56
N LYS A 81 9.81 -26.23 -9.14
CA LYS A 81 10.21 -27.17 -10.20
C LYS A 81 10.23 -28.62 -9.70
N GLY A 82 10.71 -28.85 -8.48
CA GLY A 82 10.72 -30.17 -7.84
C GLY A 82 9.31 -30.70 -7.54
N ILE A 83 8.42 -29.85 -7.02
CA ILE A 83 7.03 -30.24 -6.70
C ILE A 83 6.21 -30.45 -7.98
N PHE A 84 6.34 -29.60 -8.99
CA PHE A 84 5.61 -29.78 -10.25
C PHE A 84 6.09 -31.00 -11.04
N SER A 85 7.35 -31.39 -10.94
CA SER A 85 7.83 -32.63 -11.54
C SER A 85 7.38 -33.86 -10.75
N GLN A 86 7.31 -33.77 -9.41
CA GLN A 86 6.90 -34.87 -8.53
C GLN A 86 5.38 -35.10 -8.50
N TYR A 87 4.57 -34.04 -8.68
CA TYR A 87 3.11 -34.07 -8.59
C TYR A 87 2.44 -33.59 -9.89
N SER A 88 3.04 -33.91 -11.04
CA SER A 88 2.55 -33.52 -12.38
C SER A 88 1.13 -33.97 -12.70
N ASN A 89 0.64 -35.00 -12.00
CA ASN A 89 -0.69 -35.59 -12.20
C ASN A 89 -1.79 -34.94 -11.34
N LEU A 90 -1.44 -34.04 -10.42
CA LEU A 90 -2.43 -33.37 -9.56
C LEU A 90 -2.98 -32.09 -10.20
N PRO A 91 -4.23 -31.70 -9.89
CA PRO A 91 -4.76 -30.39 -10.26
C PRO A 91 -3.90 -29.26 -9.68
N ASP A 92 -3.74 -28.15 -10.42
CA ASP A 92 -2.91 -27.00 -10.01
C ASP A 92 -3.19 -26.50 -8.59
N LYS A 93 -4.46 -26.52 -8.17
CA LYS A 93 -4.88 -26.10 -6.82
C LYS A 93 -4.28 -26.99 -5.73
N GLU A 94 -4.19 -28.29 -5.97
CA GLU A 94 -3.61 -29.26 -5.03
C GLU A 94 -2.09 -29.20 -5.05
N VAL A 95 -1.49 -29.01 -6.23
CA VAL A 95 -0.04 -28.76 -6.37
C VAL A 95 0.39 -27.53 -5.57
N LEU A 96 -0.41 -26.46 -5.57
CA LEU A 96 -0.17 -25.27 -4.76
C LEU A 96 -0.25 -25.55 -3.25
N THR A 97 -1.19 -26.41 -2.80
CA THR A 97 -1.26 -26.82 -1.39
C THR A 97 -0.02 -27.62 -1.01
N LYS A 98 0.41 -28.56 -1.85
CA LYS A 98 1.64 -29.35 -1.63
C LYS A 98 2.90 -28.50 -1.63
N LEU A 99 2.97 -27.50 -2.52
CA LEU A 99 4.06 -26.53 -2.53
C LEU A 99 4.13 -25.73 -1.22
N LYS A 100 3.00 -25.31 -0.65
CA LYS A 100 2.96 -24.61 0.64
C LYS A 100 3.44 -25.49 1.80
N GLU A 101 2.97 -26.73 1.86
CA GLU A 101 3.40 -27.71 2.86
C GLU A 101 4.91 -27.95 2.77
N HIS A 102 5.43 -28.10 1.54
CA HIS A 102 6.85 -28.34 1.30
C HIS A 102 7.72 -27.13 1.65
N LEU A 103 7.31 -25.92 1.23
CA LEU A 103 8.01 -24.68 1.58
C LEU A 103 8.09 -24.47 3.09
N LYS A 104 7.07 -24.88 3.85
CA LYS A 104 7.12 -24.84 5.31
C LYS A 104 8.25 -25.74 5.85
N VAL A 105 8.34 -26.98 5.38
CA VAL A 105 9.40 -27.92 5.78
C VAL A 105 10.78 -27.40 5.41
N VAL A 106 10.93 -26.81 4.22
CA VAL A 106 12.19 -26.20 3.77
C VAL A 106 12.58 -25.02 4.67
N MET A 107 11.63 -24.14 5.02
CA MET A 107 11.89 -23.02 5.93
C MET A 107 12.27 -23.49 7.34
N ASP A 108 11.59 -24.51 7.87
CA ASP A 108 11.93 -25.12 9.16
C ASP A 108 13.31 -25.80 9.11
N GLY A 109 13.68 -26.40 7.98
CA GLY A 109 15.01 -26.95 7.74
C GLY A 109 16.10 -25.87 7.75
N ILE A 110 15.87 -24.75 7.05
CA ILE A 110 16.79 -23.60 7.00
C ILE A 110 16.97 -23.00 8.40
N HIS A 111 15.92 -22.95 9.21
CA HIS A 111 15.98 -22.50 10.60
C HIS A 111 16.91 -23.37 11.47
N ASN A 112 16.89 -24.68 11.25
CA ASN A 112 17.62 -25.66 12.04
C ASN A 112 19.07 -25.87 11.56
N THR A 113 19.41 -25.46 10.34
CA THR A 113 20.78 -25.38 9.86
C THR A 113 21.48 -24.10 10.37
N GLU A 114 22.81 -24.13 10.58
CA GLU A 114 23.61 -22.97 11.05
C GLU A 114 23.58 -21.74 10.11
N ASP A 115 22.85 -21.80 9.00
CA ASP A 115 22.68 -20.70 8.04
C ASP A 115 21.62 -19.69 8.49
N ARG A 116 21.86 -19.10 9.68
CA ARG A 116 20.99 -18.07 10.29
C ARG A 116 20.86 -16.83 9.40
N THR A 117 21.84 -16.57 8.54
CA THR A 117 21.87 -15.43 7.63
C THR A 117 20.80 -15.57 6.54
N ASN A 118 20.70 -16.74 5.91
CA ASN A 118 19.68 -16.99 4.90
C ASN A 118 18.28 -17.06 5.51
N TYR A 119 18.13 -17.65 6.71
CA TYR A 119 16.86 -17.62 7.44
C TYR A 119 16.40 -16.19 7.73
N SER A 120 17.28 -15.35 8.30
CA SER A 120 16.96 -13.95 8.60
C SER A 120 16.58 -13.17 7.34
N THR A 121 17.28 -13.41 6.24
CA THR A 121 17.03 -12.76 4.95
C THR A 121 15.67 -13.16 4.36
N LEU A 122 15.29 -14.45 4.44
CA LEU A 122 13.96 -14.91 4.04
C LEU A 122 12.85 -14.38 4.96
N MET A 123 13.11 -14.29 6.27
CA MET A 123 12.15 -13.71 7.20
C MET A 123 11.83 -12.25 6.89
N ARG A 124 12.80 -11.46 6.39
CA ARG A 124 12.55 -10.05 6.01
C ARG A 124 11.47 -9.91 4.94
N ILE A 125 11.48 -10.76 3.91
CA ILE A 125 10.46 -10.69 2.85
C ILE A 125 9.12 -11.24 3.33
N LEU A 126 9.11 -12.26 4.17
CA LEU A 126 7.88 -12.79 4.78
C LEU A 126 7.21 -11.75 5.70
N SER A 127 8.00 -11.08 6.55
CA SER A 127 7.51 -9.98 7.39
C SER A 127 7.00 -8.78 6.58
N PHE A 128 7.58 -8.51 5.41
CA PHE A 128 7.05 -7.50 4.50
C PHE A 128 5.65 -7.89 3.98
N PHE A 129 5.46 -9.13 3.53
CA PHE A 129 4.14 -9.59 3.08
C PHE A 129 3.12 -9.66 4.22
N GLU A 130 3.55 -10.00 5.43
CA GLU A 130 2.70 -9.94 6.63
C GLU A 130 2.23 -8.51 6.91
N LEU A 131 3.14 -7.52 6.84
CA LEU A 131 2.80 -6.11 7.00
C LEU A 131 1.78 -5.64 5.95
N VAL A 132 1.99 -5.99 4.67
CA VAL A 132 1.03 -5.71 3.60
C VAL A 132 -0.33 -6.36 3.91
N GLY A 133 -0.33 -7.63 4.33
CA GLY A 133 -1.54 -8.35 4.74
C GLY A 133 -2.29 -7.67 5.89
N LEU A 134 -1.56 -7.17 6.90
CA LEU A 134 -2.12 -6.42 8.02
C LEU A 134 -2.76 -5.09 7.57
N LEU A 135 -2.08 -4.34 6.70
CA LEU A 135 -2.58 -3.07 6.17
C LEU A 135 -3.87 -3.25 5.36
N VAL A 136 -3.93 -4.31 4.55
CA VAL A 136 -5.13 -4.67 3.79
C VAL A 136 -6.25 -5.14 4.72
N ARG A 137 -5.96 -6.02 5.68
CA ARG A 137 -6.96 -6.55 6.63
C ARG A 137 -7.59 -5.44 7.49
N ARG A 138 -6.80 -4.46 7.90
CA ARG A 138 -7.27 -3.29 8.68
C ARG A 138 -7.91 -2.20 7.82
N ARG A 139 -8.08 -2.43 6.51
CA ARG A 139 -8.69 -1.50 5.54
C ARG A 139 -7.97 -0.15 5.44
N TYR A 140 -6.68 -0.09 5.77
CA TYR A 140 -5.87 1.11 5.52
C TYR A 140 -5.60 1.28 4.02
N ILE A 141 -5.42 0.17 3.31
CA ILE A 141 -5.17 0.11 1.86
C ILE A 141 -6.05 -1.00 1.27
N SER A 142 -6.57 -0.82 0.05
CA SER A 142 -7.31 -1.91 -0.60
C SER A 142 -6.35 -2.87 -1.31
N LEU A 143 -6.75 -4.14 -1.43
CA LEU A 143 -5.96 -5.13 -2.18
C LEU A 143 -5.78 -4.71 -3.65
N LYS A 144 -6.76 -3.99 -4.22
CA LYS A 144 -6.68 -3.46 -5.58
C LYS A 144 -5.55 -2.43 -5.73
N ASP A 145 -5.40 -1.53 -4.76
CA ASP A 145 -4.31 -0.54 -4.79
C ASP A 145 -2.95 -1.23 -4.70
N ILE A 146 -2.84 -2.28 -3.88
CA ILE A 146 -1.63 -3.11 -3.77
C ILE A 146 -1.33 -3.83 -5.09
N ASP A 147 -2.33 -4.47 -5.71
CA ASP A 147 -2.17 -5.12 -7.01
C ASP A 147 -1.73 -4.12 -8.08
N GLU A 148 -2.38 -2.97 -8.21
CA GLU A 148 -2.00 -1.92 -9.16
C GLU A 148 -0.57 -1.41 -8.94
N LEU A 149 -0.17 -1.22 -7.69
CA LEU A 149 1.17 -0.75 -7.29
C LEU A 149 2.28 -1.72 -7.73
N PHE A 150 2.05 -3.03 -7.61
CA PHE A 150 3.04 -4.05 -7.97
C PHE A 150 2.92 -4.51 -9.43
N ARG A 151 1.74 -4.39 -10.04
CA ARG A 151 1.46 -4.81 -11.43
C ARG A 151 1.89 -3.78 -12.46
N GLY A 152 1.77 -2.48 -12.14
CA GLY A 152 2.22 -1.39 -13.02
C GLY A 152 3.70 -1.49 -13.42
N PRO A 153 4.63 -1.62 -12.47
CA PRO A 153 6.06 -1.79 -12.76
C PRO A 153 6.38 -3.04 -13.58
N ILE A 154 5.63 -4.14 -13.41
CA ILE A 154 5.82 -5.38 -14.19
C ILE A 154 5.41 -5.16 -15.65
N LEU A 155 4.30 -4.48 -15.90
CA LEU A 155 3.82 -4.16 -17.24
C LEU A 155 4.72 -3.12 -17.93
N GLU A 156 5.14 -2.07 -17.23
CA GLU A 156 6.08 -1.07 -17.77
C GLU A 156 7.44 -1.67 -18.07
N ALA A 157 8.01 -2.50 -17.17
CA ALA A 157 9.24 -3.24 -17.44
C ALA A 157 9.10 -4.13 -18.68
N GLY A 158 7.97 -4.84 -18.83
CA GLY A 158 7.67 -5.61 -20.05
C GLY A 158 7.70 -4.76 -21.31
N THR A 159 7.11 -3.56 -21.31
CA THR A 159 7.14 -2.65 -22.47
C THR A 159 8.53 -2.04 -22.71
N ALA A 160 9.32 -1.78 -21.66
CA ALA A 160 10.68 -1.26 -21.77
C ALA A 160 11.64 -2.32 -22.32
N PHE A 161 11.55 -3.56 -21.85
CA PHE A 161 12.30 -4.71 -22.41
C PHE A 161 11.90 -4.99 -23.86
N ALA A 162 10.60 -4.98 -24.18
CA ALA A 162 10.13 -5.14 -25.55
C ALA A 162 10.67 -4.04 -26.48
N ARG A 163 10.69 -2.78 -26.03
CA ARG A 163 11.31 -1.66 -26.75
C ARG A 163 12.82 -1.86 -26.93
N HIS A 164 13.52 -2.31 -25.91
CA HIS A 164 14.97 -2.54 -25.96
C HIS A 164 15.34 -3.67 -26.94
N ILE A 165 14.65 -4.82 -26.88
CA ILE A 165 14.85 -5.94 -27.80
C ILE A 165 14.53 -5.55 -29.24
N LYS A 166 13.43 -4.81 -29.46
CA LYS A 166 13.05 -4.32 -30.79
C LYS A 166 14.06 -3.31 -31.33
N GLY A 167 14.62 -2.44 -30.49
CA GLY A 167 15.70 -1.51 -30.84
C GLY A 167 17.03 -2.20 -31.15
N GLN A 168 17.35 -3.31 -30.48
CA GLN A 168 18.54 -4.13 -30.78
C GLN A 168 18.41 -4.93 -32.08
N ASN A 169 17.22 -5.43 -32.42
CA ASN A 169 16.98 -6.12 -33.69
C ASN A 169 17.14 -5.20 -34.90
N ILE A 170 16.81 -3.91 -34.77
CA ILE A 170 17.00 -2.92 -35.86
C ILE A 170 18.50 -2.65 -36.09
N ARG A 171 19.31 -2.59 -35.03
CA ARG A 171 20.78 -2.39 -35.15
C ARG A 171 21.53 -3.60 -35.70
N ARG A 172 20.99 -4.83 -35.57
CA ARG A 172 21.59 -6.04 -36.14
C ARG A 172 21.24 -6.27 -37.61
N LEU A 173 20.21 -5.60 -38.13
CA LEU A 173 19.78 -5.69 -39.53
C LEU A 173 20.34 -4.53 -40.39
N SER A 174 21.12 -3.63 -39.78
CA SER A 174 21.76 -2.48 -40.44
C SER A 174 23.30 -2.58 -40.50
N LEU A 175 23.83 -3.78 -40.28
CA LEU A 175 25.23 -4.17 -40.48
C LEU A 175 25.25 -5.36 -41.44
#